data_AF-A0A8J8BWK9-F1
#
_entry.id   AF-A0A8J8BWK9-F1
#
_cell.length_a   1.000
_cell.length_b   1.000
_cell.length_c   1.000
_cell.angle_alpha   90.00
_cell.angle_beta   90.00
_cell.angle_gamma   90.00
#
_symmetry.space_group_name_H-M   'P 1'
#
loop_
_entity.id
_entity.type
_entity.pdbx_description
1 polymer ?
#
loop_
_entity_poly.entity_id
_entity_poly.type
_entity_poly.pdbx_seq_one_letter_code
_entity_poly.pdbx_strand_id
1 'polypeptide(L)'
;MAWLVYTHILFMPFLLAVGSYSTFLSVVFDDPRRVMSVGLGILFGSLFLDSFSLMSEKYASISKVTLFHYFDPGKSLILHEVELHHVLVLCVVAVVFLVAAVGWFNKRDISIA
;
A
#
# COMPACT_ATOMS: atom_id res chain seq x y z
N MET A 1 -5.64 -10.26 -24.36
CA MET A 1 -4.25 -10.46 -23.86
C MET A 1 -3.58 -9.17 -23.43
N ALA A 2 -3.65 -8.06 -24.19
CA ALA A 2 -3.02 -6.79 -23.78
C ALA A 2 -3.44 -6.29 -22.38
N TRP A 3 -4.73 -6.34 -22.06
CA TRP A 3 -5.26 -5.88 -20.77
C TRP A 3 -4.80 -6.70 -19.55
N LEU A 4 -4.50 -7.98 -19.75
CA LEU A 4 -3.87 -8.80 -18.71
C LEU A 4 -2.52 -8.21 -18.33
N VAL A 5 -1.69 -7.88 -19.34
CA VAL A 5 -0.37 -7.28 -19.13
C VAL A 5 -0.49 -5.91 -18.47
N TYR A 6 -1.44 -5.07 -18.91
CA TYR A 6 -1.69 -3.78 -18.27
C TYR A 6 -2.05 -3.90 -16.79
N THR A 7 -2.96 -4.81 -16.43
CA THR A 7 -3.32 -5.03 -15.02
C THR A 7 -2.10 -5.46 -14.18
N HIS A 8 -1.19 -6.27 -14.74
CA HIS A 8 0.03 -6.66 -14.04
C HIS A 8 1.03 -5.49 -13.89
N ILE A 9 1.11 -4.61 -14.88
CA ILE A 9 1.90 -3.38 -14.78
C ILE A 9 1.33 -2.47 -13.69
N LEU A 10 0.00 -2.33 -13.62
CA LEU A 10 -0.70 -1.54 -12.59
C LEU A 10 -0.57 -2.14 -11.19
N PHE A 11 -0.32 -3.45 -11.09
CA PHE A 11 -0.04 -4.10 -9.82
C PHE A 11 1.35 -3.73 -9.25
N MET A 12 2.31 -3.33 -10.09
CA MET A 12 3.66 -2.96 -9.63
C MET A 12 3.67 -1.75 -8.69
N PRO A 13 2.99 -0.62 -8.98
CA PRO A 13 2.81 0.48 -8.03
C PRO A 13 2.20 0.05 -6.69
N PHE A 14 1.21 -0.85 -6.73
CA PHE A 14 0.60 -1.38 -5.51
C PHE A 14 1.61 -2.18 -4.68
N LEU A 15 2.36 -3.10 -5.31
CA LEU A 15 3.43 -3.84 -4.65
C LEU A 15 4.51 -2.91 -4.10
N LEU A 16 4.86 -1.85 -4.82
CA LEU A 16 5.85 -0.87 -4.38
C LEU A 16 5.36 -0.11 -3.14
N ALA A 17 4.09 0.31 -3.11
CA ALA A 17 3.48 0.92 -1.93
C ALA A 17 3.49 -0.06 -0.74
N VAL A 18 3.17 -1.33 -0.96
CA VAL A 18 3.21 -2.36 0.09
C VAL A 18 4.63 -2.62 0.61
N GLY A 19 5.60 -2.74 -0.30
CA GLY A 19 6.99 -2.92 0.03
C GLY A 19 7.55 -1.73 0.82
N SER A 20 7.25 -0.50 0.39
CA SER A 20 7.75 0.72 1.03
C SER A 20 7.31 0.87 2.50
N TYR A 21 6.03 0.65 2.82
CA TYR A 21 5.59 0.73 4.22
C TYR A 21 6.18 -0.43 5.03
N SER A 22 6.35 -1.61 4.43
CA SER A 22 6.97 -2.75 5.10
C SER A 22 8.45 -2.50 5.41
N THR A 23 9.17 -1.86 4.49
CA THR A 23 10.54 -1.36 4.73
C THR A 23 10.56 -0.33 5.84
N PHE A 24 9.61 0.63 5.84
CA PHE A 24 9.50 1.60 6.93
C PHE A 24 9.29 0.92 8.29
N LEU A 25 8.37 -0.04 8.39
CA LEU A 25 8.16 -0.82 9.61
C LEU A 25 9.44 -1.55 10.05
N SER A 26 10.20 -2.09 9.09
CA SER A 26 11.46 -2.80 9.38
C SER A 26 12.54 -1.88 9.94
N VAL A 27 12.54 -0.61 9.55
CA VAL A 27 13.47 0.39 10.08
C VAL A 27 13.03 0.88 11.47
N VAL A 28 11.71 0.94 11.71
CA VAL A 28 11.12 1.39 12.98
C VAL A 28 11.21 0.33 14.09
N PHE A 29 11.03 -0.95 13.76
CA PHE A 29 11.01 -2.05 14.73
C PHE A 29 12.21 -2.97 14.57
N ASP A 30 12.85 -3.32 15.69
CA ASP A 30 14.00 -4.25 15.71
C ASP A 30 13.63 -5.72 15.64
N ASP A 31 12.45 -6.07 16.15
CA ASP A 31 12.03 -7.46 16.22
C ASP A 31 11.35 -7.87 14.90
N PRO A 32 11.93 -8.82 14.14
CA PRO A 32 11.35 -9.27 12.88
C PRO A 32 9.96 -9.89 13.05
N ARG A 33 9.66 -10.54 14.19
CA ARG A 33 8.33 -11.08 14.47
C ARG A 33 7.30 -9.96 14.63
N ARG A 34 7.70 -8.85 15.25
CA ARG A 34 6.85 -7.68 15.43
C ARG A 34 6.58 -6.99 14.10
N VAL A 35 7.60 -6.80 13.26
CA VAL A 35 7.45 -6.27 11.89
C VAL A 35 6.46 -7.11 11.09
N MET A 36 6.64 -8.44 11.08
CA MET A 36 5.77 -9.35 10.35
C MET A 36 4.31 -9.29 10.86
N SER A 37 4.11 -9.33 12.18
CA SER A 37 2.77 -9.30 12.77
C SER A 37 2.05 -7.98 12.49
N VAL A 38 2.74 -6.85 12.65
CA VAL A 38 2.18 -5.51 12.39
C VAL A 38 1.93 -5.31 10.90
N GLY A 39 2.88 -5.68 10.04
CA GLY A 39 2.74 -5.57 8.59
C GLY A 39 1.58 -6.39 8.05
N LEU A 40 1.43 -7.65 8.49
CA LEU A 40 0.29 -8.48 8.14
C LEU A 40 -1.01 -7.92 8.71
N GLY A 41 -1.00 -7.46 9.96
CA GLY A 41 -2.17 -6.82 10.59
C GLY A 41 -2.67 -5.61 9.81
N ILE A 42 -1.75 -4.77 9.30
CA ILE A 42 -2.09 -3.62 8.46
C ILE A 42 -2.65 -4.06 7.11
N LEU A 43 -2.04 -5.06 6.44
CA LEU A 43 -2.54 -5.56 5.15
C LEU A 43 -3.92 -6.17 5.26
N PHE A 44 -4.09 -7.13 6.17
CA PHE A 44 -5.36 -7.79 6.39
C PHE A 44 -6.40 -6.81 6.91
N GLY A 45 -6.02 -5.92 7.84
CA GLY A 45 -6.89 -4.85 8.32
C GLY A 45 -7.37 -3.96 7.17
N SER A 46 -6.48 -3.53 6.28
CA SER A 46 -6.81 -2.77 5.07
C SER A 46 -7.77 -3.54 4.16
N LEU A 47 -7.57 -4.85 3.98
CA LEU A 47 -8.47 -5.70 3.19
C LEU A 47 -9.88 -5.78 3.82
N PHE A 48 -9.97 -5.94 5.13
CA PHE A 48 -11.24 -5.99 5.85
C PHE A 48 -11.97 -4.64 5.80
N LEU A 49 -11.24 -3.55 6.04
CA LEU A 49 -11.80 -2.19 5.95
C LEU A 49 -12.36 -1.91 4.56
N ASP A 50 -11.66 -2.37 3.52
CA ASP A 50 -12.13 -2.22 2.14
C ASP A 50 -13.39 -3.05 1.89
N SER A 51 -13.40 -4.31 2.34
CA SER A 51 -14.58 -5.18 2.27
C SER A 51 -15.80 -4.58 2.98
N PHE A 52 -15.62 -3.98 4.15
CA PHE A 52 -16.70 -3.32 4.88
C PHE A 52 -17.22 -2.06 4.18
N SER A 53 -16.33 -1.33 3.50
CA SER A 53 -16.71 -0.12 2.77
C SER A 53 -17.72 -0.41 1.64
N LEU A 54 -17.65 -1.60 1.05
CA LEU A 54 -18.58 -2.07 0.02
C LEU A 54 -19.95 -2.47 0.57
N MET A 55 -20.06 -2.70 1.89
CA MET A 55 -21.28 -3.22 2.52
C MET A 55 -22.27 -2.10 2.93
N SER A 56 -21.79 -0.87 3.13
CA SER A 56 -22.66 0.26 3.47
C SER A 56 -22.03 1.60 3.09
N GLU A 57 -22.84 2.48 2.52
CA GLU A 57 -22.46 3.83 2.09
C GLU A 57 -21.89 4.69 3.24
N LYS A 58 -22.32 4.42 4.48
CA LYS A 58 -21.78 5.07 5.69
C LYS A 58 -20.27 4.86 5.86
N TYR A 59 -19.72 3.80 5.29
CA TYR A 59 -18.29 3.45 5.37
C TYR A 59 -17.52 3.73 4.07
N ALA A 60 -18.15 4.37 3.07
CA ALA A 60 -17.50 4.66 1.78
C ALA A 60 -16.22 5.49 1.92
N SER A 61 -16.16 6.40 2.91
CA SER A 61 -14.98 7.21 3.18
C SER A 61 -13.80 6.41 3.77
N ILE A 62 -14.05 5.24 4.37
CA ILE A 62 -13.01 4.38 4.97
C ILE A 62 -12.16 3.73 3.88
N SER A 63 -12.77 3.42 2.72
CA SER A 63 -12.07 2.81 1.58
C SER A 63 -10.87 3.67 1.15
N LYS A 64 -10.96 5.01 1.19
CA LYS A 64 -9.87 5.92 0.78
C LYS A 64 -8.56 5.76 1.56
N VAL A 65 -8.60 5.12 2.74
CA VAL A 65 -7.43 4.86 3.58
C VAL A 65 -6.75 3.54 3.22
N THR A 66 -7.46 2.63 2.54
CA THR A 66 -6.95 1.31 2.18
C THR A 66 -6.14 1.40 0.88
N LEU A 67 -5.05 0.64 0.79
CA LEU A 67 -4.30 0.53 -0.48
C LEU A 67 -5.13 -0.18 -1.56
N PHE A 68 -6.08 -1.02 -1.15
CA PHE A 68 -6.95 -1.80 -2.04
C PHE A 68 -7.94 -0.92 -2.81
N HIS A 69 -8.37 0.21 -2.24
CA HIS A 69 -9.21 1.18 -2.95
C HIS A 69 -8.57 1.71 -4.23
N TYR A 70 -7.25 1.89 -4.23
CA TYR A 70 -6.50 2.44 -5.35
C TYR A 70 -6.09 1.37 -6.38
N PHE A 71 -6.36 0.09 -6.12
CA PHE A 71 -6.07 -0.99 -7.07
C PHE A 71 -7.24 -1.96 -7.17
N ASP A 72 -8.09 -1.75 -8.17
CA ASP A 72 -9.18 -2.65 -8.54
C ASP A 72 -8.83 -3.41 -9.83
N PRO A 73 -8.46 -4.71 -9.75
CA PRO A 73 -8.14 -5.50 -10.92
C PRO A 73 -9.36 -5.76 -11.82
N GLY A 74 -10.58 -5.74 -11.29
CA GLY A 74 -11.82 -5.91 -12.06
C GLY A 74 -12.05 -4.74 -13.02
N LYS A 75 -11.80 -3.51 -12.56
CA LYS A 75 -11.87 -2.32 -13.43
C LYS A 75 -10.91 -2.39 -14.61
N SER A 76 -9.64 -2.73 -14.35
CA SER A 76 -8.65 -2.81 -15.42
C SER A 76 -8.83 -4.03 -16.35
N LEU A 77 -9.17 -5.19 -15.78
CA LEU A 77 -9.18 -6.46 -16.52
C LEU A 77 -10.51 -6.73 -17.26
N ILE A 78 -11.64 -6.31 -16.69
CA ILE A 78 -12.98 -6.59 -17.23
C ILE A 78 -13.57 -5.33 -17.87
N LEU A 79 -13.51 -4.21 -17.15
CA LEU A 79 -14.11 -2.95 -17.63
C LEU A 79 -13.18 -2.17 -18.56
N HIS A 80 -11.90 -2.56 -18.65
CA HIS A 80 -10.88 -1.89 -19.47
C HIS A 80 -10.68 -0.41 -19.10
N GLU A 81 -10.92 -0.08 -17.83
CA GLU A 81 -10.79 1.26 -17.28
C GLU A 81 -9.53 1.37 -16.43
N VAL A 82 -8.76 2.45 -16.65
CA VAL A 82 -7.55 2.73 -15.88
C VAL A 82 -7.64 4.12 -15.28
N GLU A 83 -7.68 4.16 -13.96
CA GLU A 83 -7.68 5.41 -13.20
C GLU A 83 -6.24 5.83 -12.88
N LEU A 84 -5.64 6.63 -13.76
CA LEU A 84 -4.26 7.13 -13.61
C LEU A 84 -4.04 7.88 -12.29
N HIS A 85 -5.08 8.53 -11.75
CA HIS A 85 -5.02 9.16 -10.43
C HIS A 85 -4.67 8.14 -9.34
N HIS A 86 -5.27 6.95 -9.34
CA HIS A 86 -5.01 5.94 -8.32
C HIS A 86 -3.57 5.42 -8.37
N VAL A 87 -3.04 5.24 -9.58
CA VAL A 87 -1.63 4.89 -9.80
C VAL A 87 -0.69 5.94 -9.22
N LEU A 88 -0.97 7.23 -9.47
CA LEU A 88 -0.18 8.32 -8.93
C LEU A 88 -0.20 8.34 -7.39
N VAL A 89 -1.37 8.09 -6.78
CA VAL A 89 -1.50 8.02 -5.31
C VAL A 89 -0.65 6.89 -4.75
N LEU A 90 -0.69 5.69 -5.34
CA LEU A 90 0.15 4.56 -4.90
C LEU A 90 1.64 4.89 -4.98
N CYS A 91 2.09 5.53 -6.07
CA CYS A 91 3.46 5.99 -6.21
C CYS A 91 3.85 7.03 -5.15
N VAL A 92 2.97 8.01 -4.88
CA VAL A 92 3.20 9.02 -3.84
C VAL A 92 3.30 8.38 -2.46
N VAL A 93 2.39 7.46 -2.13
CA VAL A 93 2.44 6.71 -0.86
C VAL A 93 3.76 5.96 -0.75
N ALA A 94 4.20 5.31 -1.83
CA ALA A 94 5.48 4.60 -1.84
C ALA A 94 6.67 5.52 -1.55
N VAL A 95 6.73 6.68 -2.22
CA VAL A 95 7.77 7.68 -2.02
C VAL A 95 7.75 8.20 -0.58
N VAL A 96 6.57 8.52 -0.04
CA VAL A 96 6.44 9.04 1.34
C VAL A 96 6.98 8.03 2.36
N PHE A 97 6.61 6.75 2.26
CA PHE A 97 7.12 5.72 3.18
C PHE A 97 8.61 5.47 3.02
N LEU A 98 9.14 5.50 1.79
CA LEU A 98 10.59 5.36 1.57
C LEU A 98 11.37 6.55 2.13
N VAL A 99 10.91 7.78 1.92
CA VAL A 99 11.52 8.98 2.49
C VAL A 99 11.46 8.94 4.02
N ALA A 100 10.33 8.51 4.59
CA ALA A 100 10.20 8.31 6.04
C ALA A 100 11.16 7.23 6.56
N ALA A 101 11.36 6.15 5.81
CA ALA A 101 12.30 5.08 6.16
C ALA A 101 13.74 5.59 6.17
N VAL A 102 14.17 6.31 5.13
CA VAL A 102 15.50 6.92 5.06
C VAL A 102 15.70 7.93 6.21
N GLY A 103 14.71 8.79 6.45
CA GLY A 103 14.77 9.77 7.52
C GLY A 103 14.86 9.14 8.92
N TRP A 104 14.13 8.06 9.16
CA TRP A 104 14.18 7.33 10.43
C TRP A 104 15.49 6.56 10.60
N PHE A 105 15.95 5.90 9.54
CA PHE A 105 17.22 5.17 9.51
C PHE A 105 18.38 6.09 9.89
N ASN A 106 18.48 7.26 9.24
CA ASN A 106 19.55 8.22 9.51
C ASN A 106 19.55 8.72 10.96
N LYS A 107 18.37 9.01 11.53
CA LYS A 107 18.27 9.45 12.95
C LYS A 107 18.75 8.39 13.92
N ARG A 108 18.45 7.12 13.61
CA ARG A 108 18.78 5.99 14.46
C ARG A 108 20.26 5.64 14.40
N ASP A 109 20.85 5.70 13.22
CA ASP A 109 22.27 5.38 13.02
C ASP A 109 23.17 6.39 13.75
N ILE A 110 22.82 7.68 13.72
CA ILE A 110 23.53 8.75 14.47
C ILE A 110 23.45 8.53 16.00
N SER A 111 22.40 7.88 16.50
CA SER A 111 22.23 7.63 17.94
C SER A 111 23.09 6.45 18.45
N ILE A 112 23.62 5.62 17.55
CA ILE A 112 24.39 4.42 17.90
C ILE A 112 25.92 4.65 17.73
N ALA A 113 26.31 5.74 17.07
CA ALA A 113 27.70 6.18 16.90
C ALA A 113 28.17 7.10 18.04
#